data_AF-A0AA36M9G0-F1
#
_entry.id   AF-A0AA36M9G0-F1
#
_cell.length_a   1.000
_cell.length_b   1.000
_cell.length_c   1.000
_cell.angle_alpha   90.00
_cell.angle_beta   90.00
_cell.angle_gamma   90.00
#
_symmetry.space_group_name_H-M   'P 1'
#
loop_
_entity.id
_entity.type
_entity.pdbx_description
1 polymer ?
#
loop_
_entity_poly.entity_id
_entity_poly.type
_entity_poly.pdbx_seq_one_letter_code
_entity_poly.pdbx_strand_id
1 'polypeptide(L)'
;MNVVAYSEEISTHTGRKNGNRAAKSYGVNKSQPKWPDLEESLKKWVIEQREEKRKVSTIQIRLEAKRMAAAMYIMNFRAGSGWCNKFMQRAGLSDIGNMGEVPVTFDMPGKYTVDRKGAQDITITTTGGEKTNFTVVLGVTADGNFCPPMVIFDRKTIPKDTPPGVVVKANCRGWMNEVLMTDWIETCWMARKDPATSPEQSVLILDSA
;
A
#
# COMPACT_ATOMS: atom_id res chain seq x y z
N MET A 1 20.48 -22.55 -0.16
CA MET A 1 21.69 -21.75 0.09
C MET A 1 21.20 -20.51 0.81
N ASN A 2 21.34 -20.50 2.14
CA ASN A 2 20.78 -19.47 3.01
C ASN A 2 21.73 -18.27 3.05
N VAL A 3 21.22 -17.07 2.79
CA VAL A 3 21.96 -15.83 3.07
C VAL A 3 21.41 -15.27 4.38
N VAL A 4 22.22 -15.38 5.43
CA VAL A 4 22.00 -14.79 6.75
C VAL A 4 22.71 -13.43 6.72
N ALA A 5 21.97 -12.33 6.85
CA ALA A 5 22.59 -11.01 7.00
C ALA A 5 22.85 -10.75 8.50
N TYR A 6 24.13 -10.70 8.84
CA TYR A 6 24.65 -10.24 10.13
C TYR A 6 24.49 -8.72 10.26
N SER A 7 24.02 -8.24 11.41
CA SER A 7 24.11 -6.82 11.79
C SER A 7 25.28 -6.64 12.77
N GLU A 8 26.34 -5.95 12.34
CA GLU A 8 27.36 -5.44 13.26
C GLU A 8 26.92 -4.07 13.83
N GLU A 9 26.99 -3.95 15.15
CA GLU A 9 26.80 -2.70 15.88
C GLU A 9 28.02 -1.78 15.69
N ILE A 10 27.82 -0.59 15.11
CA ILE A 10 28.79 0.50 15.21
C ILE A 10 28.25 1.54 16.18
N SER A 11 28.83 1.53 17.38
CA SER A 11 28.67 2.55 18.42
C SER A 11 29.28 3.88 17.98
N THR A 12 28.47 4.94 17.93
CA THR A 12 28.95 6.30 18.24
C THR A 12 27.91 7.05 19.08
N HIS A 13 28.33 7.36 20.30
CA HIS A 13 27.68 8.31 21.20
C HIS A 13 27.78 9.73 20.63
N THR A 14 26.65 10.45 20.53
CA THR A 14 26.46 11.79 21.11
C THR A 14 25.01 12.20 21.00
N GLY A 15 24.43 12.61 22.12
CA GLY A 15 22.99 12.78 22.28
C GLY A 15 22.42 14.12 21.82
N ARG A 16 21.12 14.09 21.51
CA ARG A 16 20.18 15.14 21.89
C ARG A 16 18.79 14.53 22.03
N LYS A 17 18.29 14.50 23.28
CA LYS A 17 16.93 14.07 23.63
C LYS A 17 15.93 15.06 23.02
N ASN A 18 14.88 14.56 22.36
CA ASN A 18 13.62 15.29 22.28
C ASN A 18 12.44 14.34 21.99
N GLY A 19 11.45 14.38 22.88
CA GLY A 19 10.07 13.99 22.62
C GLY A 19 9.76 12.49 22.70
N ASN A 20 9.41 12.01 23.89
CA ASN A 20 8.62 10.78 24.05
C ASN A 20 7.31 10.90 23.26
N ARG A 21 7.27 10.38 22.04
CA ARG A 21 6.04 9.81 21.48
C ARG A 21 6.17 8.31 21.68
N ALA A 22 5.42 7.79 22.66
CA ALA A 22 5.27 6.36 22.82
C ALA A 22 4.93 5.76 21.46
N ALA A 23 5.81 4.90 20.94
CA ALA A 23 5.47 4.04 19.83
C ALA A 23 4.24 3.26 20.28
N LYS A 24 3.08 3.52 19.67
CA LYS A 24 1.91 2.65 19.86
C LYS A 24 2.36 1.27 19.42
N SER A 25 2.55 0.36 20.37
CA SER A 25 2.63 -1.05 20.06
C SER A 25 1.28 -1.42 19.45
N TYR A 26 1.26 -1.65 18.14
CA TYR A 26 0.13 -2.29 17.48
C TYR A 26 0.13 -3.74 17.93
N GLY A 27 -0.40 -3.99 19.13
CA GLY A 27 -0.63 -5.34 19.62
C GLY A 27 -1.53 -6.07 18.63
N VAL A 28 -0.94 -7.04 17.92
CA VAL A 28 -1.67 -7.91 16.99
C VAL A 28 -2.61 -8.76 17.82
N ASN A 29 -3.86 -8.32 17.93
CA ASN A 29 -4.88 -9.07 18.64
C ASN A 29 -5.26 -10.28 17.77
N LYS A 30 -4.68 -11.44 18.07
CA LYS A 30 -4.96 -12.73 17.41
C LYS A 30 -6.40 -13.18 17.73
N SER A 31 -7.38 -12.49 17.17
CA SER A 31 -8.78 -12.89 17.29
C SER A 31 -8.96 -14.17 16.50
N GLN A 32 -9.23 -15.26 17.21
CA GLN A 32 -9.56 -16.56 16.63
C GLN A 32 -10.74 -16.43 15.66
N PRO A 33 -10.74 -17.16 14.52
CA PRO A 33 -11.86 -17.14 13.59
C PRO A 33 -13.10 -17.71 14.28
N LYS A 34 -14.25 -17.04 14.10
CA LYS A 34 -15.53 -17.54 14.62
C LYS A 34 -15.96 -18.87 13.96
N TRP A 35 -15.51 -19.09 12.72
CA TRP A 35 -15.81 -20.28 11.92
C TRP A 35 -14.50 -20.85 11.35
N PRO A 36 -13.70 -21.56 12.15
CA PRO A 36 -12.38 -22.06 11.74
C PRO A 36 -12.47 -22.98 10.52
N ASP A 37 -13.37 -23.97 10.53
CA ASP A 37 -13.50 -24.97 9.45
C ASP A 37 -13.91 -24.34 8.11
N LEU A 38 -14.76 -23.31 8.18
CA LEU A 38 -15.16 -22.51 7.01
C LEU A 38 -13.98 -21.73 6.45
N GLU A 39 -13.21 -21.06 7.30
CA GLU A 39 -12.05 -20.28 6.86
C GLU A 39 -10.93 -21.18 6.33
N GLU A 40 -10.72 -22.36 6.91
CA GLU A 40 -9.75 -23.34 6.41
C GLU A 40 -10.15 -23.87 5.02
N SER A 41 -11.40 -24.28 4.86
CA SER A 41 -11.93 -24.76 3.58
C SER A 41 -11.86 -23.68 2.50
N LEU A 42 -12.20 -22.44 2.86
CA LEU A 42 -12.14 -21.30 1.96
C LEU A 42 -10.70 -20.94 1.59
N LYS A 43 -9.75 -20.98 2.54
CA LYS A 43 -8.33 -20.76 2.28
C LYS A 43 -7.80 -21.78 1.26
N LYS A 44 -8.13 -23.05 1.44
CA LYS A 44 -7.76 -24.12 0.51
C LYS A 44 -8.28 -23.83 -0.89
N TRP A 45 -9.57 -23.50 -1.02
CA TRP A 45 -10.17 -23.12 -2.30
C TRP A 45 -9.45 -21.93 -2.94
N VAL A 46 -9.14 -20.87 -2.19
CA VAL A 46 -8.40 -19.71 -2.74
C VAL A 46 -7.04 -20.12 -3.30
N ILE A 47 -6.31 -20.99 -2.60
CA ILE A 47 -5.00 -21.48 -3.04
C ILE A 47 -5.15 -22.30 -4.33
N GLU A 48 -6.07 -23.26 -4.38
CA GLU A 48 -6.35 -24.07 -5.58
C GLU A 48 -6.71 -23.20 -6.80
N GLN A 49 -7.57 -22.19 -6.61
CA GLN A 49 -7.90 -21.25 -7.68
C GLN A 49 -6.66 -20.50 -8.20
N ARG A 50 -5.76 -20.09 -7.30
CA ARG A 50 -4.52 -19.37 -7.65
C ARG A 50 -3.50 -20.28 -8.34
N GLU A 51 -3.41 -21.56 -7.94
CA GLU A 51 -2.57 -22.57 -8.61
C GLU A 51 -3.04 -22.81 -10.06
N GLU A 52 -4.36 -22.81 -10.28
CA GLU A 52 -4.96 -22.86 -11.61
C GLU A 52 -4.92 -21.49 -12.35
N LYS A 53 -4.13 -20.53 -11.85
CA LYS A 53 -3.91 -19.20 -12.44
C LYS A 53 -5.20 -18.40 -12.65
N ARG A 54 -6.25 -18.69 -11.88
CA ARG A 54 -7.50 -17.96 -11.94
C ARG A 54 -7.44 -16.74 -11.04
N LYS A 55 -7.97 -15.63 -11.54
CA LYS A 55 -8.17 -14.42 -10.74
C LYS A 55 -9.22 -14.70 -9.66
N VAL A 56 -8.84 -14.46 -8.41
CA VAL A 56 -9.73 -14.56 -7.25
C VAL A 56 -9.91 -13.19 -6.61
N SER A 57 -11.05 -12.56 -6.85
CA SER A 57 -11.44 -11.28 -6.24
C SER A 57 -12.08 -11.48 -4.86
N THR A 58 -12.11 -10.42 -4.05
CA THR A 58 -12.80 -10.41 -2.76
C THR A 58 -14.30 -10.69 -2.88
N ILE A 59 -14.92 -10.34 -4.01
CA ILE A 59 -16.32 -10.69 -4.31
C ILE A 59 -16.47 -12.21 -4.47
N GLN A 60 -15.60 -12.85 -5.25
CA GLN A 60 -15.61 -14.30 -5.44
C GLN A 60 -15.39 -15.03 -4.11
N ILE A 61 -14.43 -14.58 -3.30
CA ILE A 61 -14.17 -15.13 -1.95
C ILE A 61 -15.44 -15.07 -1.09
N ARG A 62 -16.14 -13.93 -1.10
CA ARG A 62 -17.37 -13.75 -0.30
C ARG A 62 -18.53 -14.60 -0.80
N LEU A 63 -18.68 -14.78 -2.11
CA LEU A 63 -19.69 -15.65 -2.68
C LEU A 63 -19.41 -17.12 -2.35
N GLU A 64 -18.15 -17.54 -2.48
CA GLU A 64 -17.75 -18.90 -2.15
C GLU A 64 -17.89 -19.19 -0.65
N ALA A 65 -17.52 -18.24 0.21
CA ALA A 65 -17.73 -18.35 1.65
C ALA A 65 -19.21 -18.58 2.01
N LYS A 66 -20.14 -17.89 1.33
CA LYS A 66 -21.58 -18.12 1.53
C LYS A 66 -22.01 -19.50 1.07
N ARG A 67 -21.50 -19.97 -0.08
CA ARG A 67 -21.77 -21.31 -0.61
C ARG A 67 -21.31 -22.39 0.37
N MET A 68 -20.08 -22.29 0.86
CA MET A 68 -19.50 -23.22 1.83
C MET A 68 -20.24 -23.17 3.17
N ALA A 69 -20.57 -21.97 3.67
CA ALA A 69 -21.34 -21.81 4.91
C ALA A 69 -22.71 -22.49 4.83
N ALA A 70 -23.41 -22.36 3.69
CA ALA A 70 -24.69 -23.04 3.48
C ALA A 70 -24.52 -24.57 3.46
N ALA A 71 -23.47 -25.09 2.81
CA ALA A 71 -23.17 -26.52 2.77
C ALA A 71 -22.79 -27.09 4.16
N MET A 72 -22.19 -26.26 5.02
CA MET A 72 -21.86 -26.58 6.41
C MET A 72 -23.02 -26.32 7.39
N TYR A 73 -24.22 -26.00 6.89
CA TYR A 73 -25.40 -25.66 7.70
C TYR A 73 -25.19 -24.47 8.66
N ILE A 74 -24.26 -23.56 8.34
CA ILE A 74 -24.01 -22.33 9.13
C ILE A 74 -25.05 -21.29 8.75
N MET A 75 -26.13 -21.25 9.54
CA MET A 75 -27.20 -20.27 9.36
C MET A 75 -26.74 -18.85 9.74
N ASN A 76 -27.26 -17.85 9.02
CA ASN A 76 -26.99 -16.41 9.27
C ASN A 76 -25.54 -15.95 9.05
N PHE A 77 -24.71 -16.72 8.36
CA PHE A 77 -23.36 -16.28 8.00
C PHE A 77 -23.40 -15.04 7.07
N ARG A 78 -22.65 -14.00 7.44
CA ARG A 78 -22.53 -12.75 6.66
C ARG A 78 -21.11 -12.55 6.16
N ALA A 79 -20.89 -12.87 4.88
CA ALA A 79 -19.66 -12.52 4.16
C ALA A 79 -19.59 -11.04 3.80
N GLY A 80 -19.55 -10.15 4.81
CA GLY A 80 -19.31 -8.72 4.62
C GLY A 80 -17.87 -8.42 4.19
N SER A 81 -17.60 -7.20 3.72
CA SER A 81 -16.23 -6.75 3.40
C SER A 81 -15.30 -6.83 4.62
N GLY A 82 -15.76 -6.34 5.78
CA GLY A 82 -14.98 -6.42 7.02
C GLY A 82 -14.68 -7.84 7.50
N TRP A 83 -15.56 -8.81 7.23
CA TRP A 83 -15.27 -10.23 7.50
C TRP A 83 -14.23 -10.76 6.51
N CYS A 84 -14.38 -10.46 5.22
CA CYS A 84 -13.46 -10.90 4.18
C CYS A 84 -12.03 -10.38 4.42
N ASN A 85 -11.87 -9.11 4.80
CA ASN A 85 -10.56 -8.52 5.09
C ASN A 85 -9.88 -9.24 6.26
N LYS A 86 -10.63 -9.49 7.34
CA LYS A 86 -10.11 -10.23 8.50
C LYS A 86 -9.76 -11.69 8.17
N PHE A 87 -10.56 -12.35 7.34
CA PHE A 87 -10.24 -13.67 6.81
C PHE A 87 -8.92 -13.64 6.01
N MET A 88 -8.76 -12.69 5.08
CA MET A 88 -7.54 -12.54 4.28
C MET A 88 -6.30 -12.33 5.16
N GLN A 89 -6.41 -11.50 6.20
CA GLN A 89 -5.34 -11.25 7.16
C GLN A 89 -4.96 -12.51 7.96
N ARG A 90 -5.95 -13.21 8.52
CA ARG A 90 -5.70 -14.45 9.27
C ARG A 90 -5.17 -15.59 8.40
N ALA A 91 -5.63 -15.65 7.15
CA ALA A 91 -5.25 -16.70 6.22
C ALA A 91 -3.84 -16.50 5.63
N GLY A 92 -3.21 -15.33 5.83
CA GLY A 92 -1.94 -14.96 5.22
C GLY A 92 -2.07 -14.64 3.73
N LEU A 93 -3.24 -14.17 3.31
CA LEU A 93 -3.56 -13.85 1.91
C LEU A 93 -3.53 -12.35 1.60
N SER A 94 -3.41 -11.49 2.63
CA SER A 94 -3.42 -10.02 2.51
C SER A 94 -2.05 -9.42 2.17
N ASP A 95 -0.97 -10.05 2.59
CA ASP A 95 0.39 -9.45 2.62
C ASP A 95 1.16 -9.57 1.30
N ILE A 96 0.43 -9.71 0.20
CA ILE A 96 0.98 -9.55 -1.15
C ILE A 96 0.75 -8.10 -1.56
N GLY A 97 1.83 -7.34 -1.71
CA GLY A 97 1.81 -5.95 -2.14
C GLY A 97 2.23 -5.80 -3.59
N ASN A 98 1.59 -4.89 -4.31
CA ASN A 98 2.12 -4.34 -5.55
C ASN A 98 2.54 -2.90 -5.30
N MET A 99 3.73 -2.52 -5.75
CA MET A 99 4.21 -1.13 -5.69
C MET A 99 4.56 -0.65 -7.10
N GLY A 100 4.25 0.61 -7.37
CA GLY A 100 4.59 1.24 -8.64
C GLY A 100 4.87 2.72 -8.50
N GLU A 101 5.54 3.25 -9.51
CA GLU A 101 5.90 4.65 -9.65
C GLU A 101 5.10 5.28 -10.79
N VAL A 102 4.62 6.49 -10.57
CA VAL A 102 3.93 7.27 -11.61
C VAL A 102 4.44 8.71 -11.61
N PRO A 103 4.82 9.26 -12.78
CA PRO A 103 5.06 10.70 -12.89
C PRO A 103 3.73 11.44 -12.84
N VAL A 104 3.63 12.46 -12.01
CA VAL A 104 2.48 13.36 -11.91
C VAL A 104 2.90 14.77 -12.25
N THR A 105 2.15 15.43 -13.13
CA THR A 105 2.40 16.82 -13.55
C THR A 105 1.99 17.79 -12.46
N PHE A 106 2.74 18.89 -12.30
CA PHE A 106 2.36 19.97 -11.37
C PHE A 106 1.05 20.66 -11.79
N ASP A 107 0.91 20.90 -13.09
CA ASP A 107 -0.32 21.43 -13.67
C ASP A 107 -1.13 20.30 -14.32
N MET A 108 -2.43 20.25 -14.02
CA MET A 108 -3.39 19.35 -14.67
C MET A 108 -4.57 20.19 -15.17
N PRO A 109 -4.39 20.96 -16.27
CA PRO A 109 -5.45 21.81 -16.79
C PRO A 109 -6.65 20.97 -17.24
N GLY A 110 -7.85 21.48 -16.98
CA GLY A 110 -9.09 20.81 -17.35
C GLY A 110 -9.26 20.71 -18.86
N LYS A 111 -9.98 19.67 -19.31
CA LYS A 111 -10.30 19.47 -20.74
C LYS A 111 -11.18 20.57 -21.33
N TYR A 112 -11.94 21.26 -20.48
CA TYR A 112 -12.86 22.31 -20.88
C TYR A 112 -12.44 23.63 -20.23
N THR A 113 -12.45 24.67 -21.05
CA THR A 113 -12.25 26.05 -20.62
C THR A 113 -13.56 26.81 -20.83
N VAL A 114 -13.83 27.81 -19.98
CA VAL A 114 -15.01 28.66 -20.09
C VAL A 114 -14.54 30.08 -20.39
N ASP A 115 -15.02 30.65 -21.48
CA ASP A 115 -14.72 32.01 -21.89
C ASP A 115 -15.94 32.69 -22.56
N ARG A 116 -15.84 33.98 -22.86
CA ARG A 116 -16.86 34.74 -23.58
C ARG A 116 -17.10 34.12 -24.96
N LYS A 117 -18.38 33.96 -25.30
CA LYS A 117 -18.83 33.44 -26.60
C LYS A 117 -18.25 34.30 -27.74
N GLY A 118 -17.51 33.66 -28.65
CA GLY A 118 -16.84 34.33 -29.77
C GLY A 118 -15.36 34.65 -29.55
N ALA A 119 -14.77 34.28 -28.40
CA ALA A 119 -13.33 34.33 -28.21
C ALA A 119 -12.61 33.42 -29.21
N GLN A 120 -11.62 33.98 -29.91
CA GLN A 120 -10.79 33.27 -30.88
C GLN A 120 -9.70 32.46 -30.20
N ASP A 121 -9.11 33.01 -29.13
CA ASP A 121 -8.07 32.39 -28.33
C ASP A 121 -8.51 32.33 -26.86
N ILE A 122 -8.22 31.21 -26.20
CA ILE A 122 -8.49 31.00 -24.78
C ILE A 122 -7.16 30.83 -24.07
N THR A 123 -6.79 31.79 -23.21
CA THR A 123 -5.56 31.71 -22.42
C THR A 123 -5.77 30.85 -21.18
N ILE A 124 -5.00 29.77 -21.05
CA ILE A 124 -4.98 28.95 -19.84
C ILE A 124 -3.92 29.53 -18.90
N THR A 125 -4.34 29.99 -17.71
CA THR A 125 -3.40 30.38 -16.66
C THR A 125 -2.86 29.13 -15.98
N THR A 126 -1.57 28.89 -16.13
CA THR A 126 -0.83 27.79 -15.51
C THR A 126 0.09 28.32 -14.42
N THR A 127 0.69 27.44 -13.62
CA THR A 127 1.63 27.85 -12.55
C THR A 127 3.05 28.09 -13.08
N GLY A 128 3.27 27.97 -14.40
CA GLY A 128 4.61 27.98 -15.02
C GLY A 128 5.36 26.64 -14.85
N GLY A 129 4.71 25.63 -14.26
CA GLY A 129 5.25 24.28 -14.02
C GLY A 129 4.75 23.23 -15.03
N GLU A 130 4.25 23.64 -16.19
CA GLU A 130 3.54 22.79 -17.16
C GLU A 130 4.32 21.54 -17.61
N LYS A 131 5.65 21.63 -17.61
CA LYS A 131 6.56 20.54 -18.02
C LYS A 131 7.26 19.88 -16.83
N THR A 132 6.94 20.31 -15.62
CA THR A 132 7.51 19.76 -14.41
C THR A 132 6.62 18.65 -13.89
N ASN A 133 7.26 17.52 -13.58
CA ASN A 133 6.64 16.37 -12.94
C ASN A 133 7.30 16.13 -11.59
N PHE A 134 6.57 15.47 -10.70
CA PHE A 134 7.12 14.82 -9.53
C PHE A 134 6.75 13.34 -9.58
N THR A 135 7.58 12.51 -8.95
CA THR A 135 7.34 11.06 -8.93
C THR A 135 6.48 10.73 -7.71
N VAL A 136 5.41 9.97 -7.93
CA VAL A 136 4.59 9.42 -6.85
C VAL A 136 4.80 7.92 -6.80
N VAL A 137 5.10 7.42 -5.61
CA VAL A 137 5.26 6.00 -5.34
C VAL A 137 4.08 5.53 -4.52
N LEU A 138 3.35 4.54 -5.05
CA LEU A 138 2.15 3.98 -4.43
C LEU A 138 2.33 2.49 -4.21
N GLY A 139 1.71 1.98 -3.15
CA GLY A 139 1.65 0.55 -2.86
C GLY A 139 0.24 0.12 -2.47
N VAL A 140 -0.20 -1.04 -2.93
CA VAL A 140 -1.51 -1.63 -2.59
C VAL A 140 -1.35 -3.10 -2.23
N THR A 141 -2.00 -3.53 -1.15
CA THR A 141 -2.02 -4.93 -0.70
C THR A 141 -3.21 -5.70 -1.29
N ALA A 142 -3.15 -7.04 -1.26
CA ALA A 142 -4.16 -7.91 -1.84
C ALA A 142 -5.55 -7.81 -1.16
N ASP A 143 -5.61 -7.30 0.08
CA ASP A 143 -6.86 -6.97 0.77
C ASP A 143 -7.40 -5.56 0.44
N GLY A 144 -6.70 -4.83 -0.44
CA GLY A 144 -7.10 -3.52 -0.95
C GLY A 144 -6.69 -2.34 -0.09
N ASN A 145 -5.84 -2.53 0.93
CA ASN A 145 -5.28 -1.42 1.69
C ASN A 145 -4.16 -0.72 0.91
N PHE A 146 -4.15 0.61 0.99
CA PHE A 146 -3.08 1.43 0.42
C PHE A 146 -1.97 1.67 1.45
N CYS A 147 -0.73 1.64 0.99
CA CYS A 147 0.39 2.19 1.73
C CYS A 147 0.31 3.73 1.73
N PRO A 148 0.89 4.41 2.73
CA PRO A 148 1.11 5.84 2.65
C PRO A 148 1.79 6.21 1.31
N PRO A 149 1.31 7.24 0.59
CA PRO A 149 1.94 7.66 -0.65
C PRO A 149 3.29 8.34 -0.35
N MET A 150 4.28 8.06 -1.19
CA MET A 150 5.53 8.82 -1.21
C MET A 150 5.56 9.73 -2.44
N VAL A 151 6.01 10.96 -2.25
CA VAL A 151 6.24 11.95 -3.32
C VAL A 151 7.71 12.31 -3.35
N ILE A 152 8.32 12.22 -4.53
CA ILE A 152 9.72 12.57 -4.77
C ILE A 152 9.76 13.78 -5.70
N PHE A 153 10.27 14.90 -5.20
CA PHE A 153 10.49 16.09 -6.01
C PHE A 153 11.90 16.12 -6.62
N ASP A 154 11.99 16.53 -7.88
CA ASP A 154 13.28 16.81 -8.55
C ASP A 154 13.87 18.14 -8.08
N ARG A 155 14.52 18.12 -6.91
CA ARG A 155 15.18 19.28 -6.29
C ARG A 155 16.10 18.86 -5.15
N LYS A 156 16.96 19.79 -4.70
CA LYS A 156 17.94 19.53 -3.62
C LYS A 156 17.35 19.52 -2.21
N THR A 157 16.19 20.13 -2.00
CA THR A 157 15.63 20.35 -0.65
C THR A 157 14.17 19.93 -0.59
N ILE A 158 13.70 19.48 0.57
CA ILE A 158 12.27 19.16 0.77
C ILE A 158 11.49 20.46 1.01
N PRO A 159 10.29 20.65 0.44
CA PRO A 159 9.40 21.76 0.78
C PRO A 159 9.09 21.82 2.29
N LYS A 160 8.94 23.02 2.85
CA LYS A 160 8.63 23.19 4.29
C LYS A 160 7.20 22.76 4.63
N ASP A 161 6.27 23.09 3.75
CA ASP A 161 4.85 22.78 3.91
C ASP A 161 4.53 21.50 3.14
N THR A 162 4.25 20.43 3.87
CA THR A 162 3.90 19.12 3.30
C THR A 162 2.55 18.66 3.81
N PRO A 163 1.71 18.05 2.95
CA PRO A 163 0.41 17.56 3.38
C PRO A 163 0.58 16.41 4.39
N PRO A 164 -0.28 16.36 5.43
CA PRO A 164 -0.21 15.29 6.41
C PRO A 164 -0.54 13.93 5.77
N GLY A 165 0.17 12.88 6.20
CA GLY A 165 -0.04 11.51 5.71
C GLY A 165 0.65 11.19 4.39
N VAL A 166 1.47 12.10 3.84
CA VAL A 166 2.29 11.88 2.64
C VAL A 166 3.76 11.90 3.03
N VAL A 167 4.53 10.92 2.59
CA VAL A 167 5.99 10.90 2.76
C VAL A 167 6.61 11.74 1.65
N VAL A 168 7.20 12.88 1.99
CA VAL A 168 7.81 13.77 0.99
C VAL A 168 9.33 13.61 1.01
N LYS A 169 9.90 13.36 -0.16
CA LYS A 169 11.32 13.23 -0.42
C LYS A 169 11.72 14.17 -1.56
N ALA A 170 13.02 14.45 -1.66
CA ALA A 170 13.57 15.26 -2.74
C ALA A 170 14.98 14.75 -3.07
N ASN A 171 15.30 14.68 -4.36
CA ASN A 171 16.66 14.47 -4.84
C ASN A 171 16.87 15.24 -6.15
N CYS A 172 18.12 15.38 -6.58
CA CYS A 172 18.47 16.14 -7.78
C CYS A 172 18.20 15.43 -9.12
N ARG A 173 17.58 14.25 -9.09
CA ARG A 173 17.22 13.47 -10.29
C ARG A 173 15.72 13.29 -10.45
N GLY A 174 14.92 13.55 -9.42
CA GLY A 174 13.48 13.34 -9.38
C GLY A 174 13.00 11.88 -9.35
N TRP A 175 13.88 10.90 -9.50
CA TRP A 175 13.50 9.48 -9.66
C TRP A 175 13.89 8.63 -8.45
N MET A 176 13.27 7.45 -8.36
CA MET A 176 13.60 6.45 -7.34
C MET A 176 15.04 5.98 -7.45
N ASN A 177 15.64 5.65 -6.31
CA ASN A 177 16.96 5.03 -6.21
C ASN A 177 16.98 4.07 -5.01
N GLU A 178 18.08 3.34 -4.81
CA GLU A 178 18.20 2.34 -3.74
C GLU A 178 17.95 2.91 -2.33
N VAL A 179 18.44 4.13 -2.08
CA VAL A 179 18.25 4.82 -0.78
C VAL A 179 16.78 5.17 -0.56
N LEU A 180 16.13 5.74 -1.58
CA LEU A 180 14.71 6.08 -1.53
C LEU A 180 13.80 4.85 -1.49
N MET A 181 14.23 3.74 -2.10
CA MET A 181 13.52 2.47 -2.04
C MET A 181 13.54 1.90 -0.62
N THR A 182 14.71 1.91 0.03
CA THR A 182 14.84 1.52 1.44
C THR A 182 13.97 2.40 2.32
N ASP A 183 14.04 3.73 2.14
CA ASP A 183 13.18 4.69 2.84
C ASP A 183 11.68 4.39 2.61
N TRP A 184 11.29 4.01 1.39
CA TRP A 184 9.90 3.69 1.06
C TRP A 184 9.44 2.43 1.79
N ILE A 185 10.28 1.40 1.86
CA ILE A 185 9.96 0.18 2.61
C ILE A 185 9.70 0.54 4.08
N GLU A 186 10.59 1.29 4.71
CA GLU A 186 10.49 1.63 6.14
C GLU A 186 9.31 2.56 6.45
N THR A 187 9.10 3.58 5.62
CA THR A 187 8.13 4.65 5.91
C THR A 187 6.74 4.39 5.35
N CYS A 188 6.63 3.60 4.28
CA CYS A 188 5.37 3.34 3.59
C CYS A 188 4.95 1.88 3.75
N TRP A 189 5.79 0.92 3.34
CA TRP A 189 5.43 -0.49 3.38
C TRP A 189 5.24 -1.00 4.81
N MET A 190 6.18 -0.73 5.71
CA MET A 190 6.11 -1.17 7.10
C MET A 190 5.08 -0.38 7.93
N ALA A 191 4.72 0.82 7.47
CA ALA A 191 3.66 1.63 8.06
C ALA A 191 2.25 1.34 7.50
N ARG A 192 2.12 0.35 6.61
CA ARG A 192 0.83 -0.04 6.02
C ARG A 192 -0.15 -0.48 7.11
N LYS A 193 -1.44 -0.27 6.83
CA LYS A 193 -2.52 -0.59 7.76
C LYS A 193 -2.72 -2.10 7.85
N ASP A 194 -2.97 -2.58 9.08
CA ASP A 194 -3.34 -3.97 9.39
C ASP A 194 -2.44 -5.03 8.70
N PRO A 195 -1.10 -4.99 8.92
CA PRO A 195 -0.22 -6.02 8.38
C PRO A 195 -0.65 -7.40 8.87
N ALA A 196 -0.48 -8.44 8.05
CA ALA A 196 -0.82 -9.79 8.48
C ALA A 196 -0.03 -10.17 9.72
N THR A 197 -0.56 -11.16 10.43
CA THR A 197 0.04 -11.69 11.67
C THR A 197 1.43 -12.29 11.45
N SER A 198 1.77 -12.60 10.20
CA SER A 198 3.04 -13.18 9.75
C SER A 198 3.71 -12.27 8.70
N PRO A 199 4.32 -11.15 9.12
CA PRO A 199 4.99 -10.22 8.21
C PRO A 199 6.15 -10.87 7.44
N GLU A 200 6.76 -11.93 7.98
CA GLU A 200 7.78 -12.76 7.32
C GLU A 200 7.31 -13.47 6.05
N GLN A 201 5.99 -13.59 5.86
CA GLN A 201 5.38 -14.16 4.66
C GLN A 201 4.93 -13.09 3.65
N SER A 202 5.30 -11.83 3.88
CA SER A 202 5.00 -10.72 2.97
C SER A 202 5.76 -10.85 1.66
N VAL A 203 5.08 -10.58 0.55
CA VAL A 203 5.68 -10.55 -0.79
C VAL A 203 5.39 -9.19 -1.40
N LEU A 204 6.43 -8.50 -1.85
CA LEU A 204 6.30 -7.26 -2.59
C LEU A 204 6.63 -7.52 -4.06
N ILE A 205 5.70 -7.17 -4.94
CA ILE A 205 5.82 -7.25 -6.38
C ILE A 205 6.21 -5.87 -6.90
N LEU A 206 7.27 -5.85 -7.70
CA LEU A 206 7.86 -4.68 -8.33
C LEU A 206 8.21 -5.04 -9.77
N ASP A 207 8.09 -4.07 -10.67
CA ASP A 207 8.63 -4.21 -12.02
C ASP A 207 10.17 -4.16 -11.97
N SER A 208 10.82 -4.84 -12.92
CA SER A 208 12.26 -4.67 -13.10
C SER A 208 12.50 -3.31 -13.73
N ALA A 209 13.12 -2.41 -12.97
CA ALA A 209 13.61 -1.12 -13.45
C ALA A 209 14.91 -1.28 -14.25
#